data_AF-A0A0P0VC38-F1
#
_entry.id   AF-A0A0P0VC38-F1
#
_cell.length_a   1.000
_cell.length_b   1.000
_cell.length_c   1.000
_cell.angle_alpha   90.00
_cell.angle_beta   90.00
_cell.angle_gamma   90.00
#
_symmetry.space_group_name_H-M   'P 1'
#
loop_
_entity.id
_entity.type
_entity.pdbx_description
1 polymer ?
#
loop_
_entity_poly.entity_id
_entity_poly.type
_entity_poly.pdbx_seq_one_letter_code
_entity_poly.pdbx_strand_id
1 'polypeptide(L)'
;KELRERAKEIPDDYFVCLVGDMITEEALPTYQTMLNTLDGVRDETGASPTAWAVWTRAWTAEENRHGDLLNKYLYLTGRVDMRQIEKTIQYLIGSGMDPRTENNPYLGFIYTSFQERATFISHGNTARHAKDFGDLKLAQICGIIASDEKRHETAYTKIVEKLFEIDPDGTVLAFADMMKKKISMPAHLMFDGEDDKLFEHFSMVAQRLGVYTAKDYADILEFLVSRWKISDLTGLSSEGNKAQDYLCTLAARIRRLDERAQSRAKKAGTLPFSWVYGREVQL
;
A
#
# COMPACT_ATOMS: atom_id res chain seq x y z
N LYS A 1 27.37 4.95 14.31
CA LYS A 1 28.50 4.37 13.54
C LYS A 1 28.12 3.02 12.94
N GLU A 2 27.79 2.00 13.75
CA GLU A 2 27.42 0.65 13.26
C GLU A 2 26.26 0.64 12.25
N LEU A 3 25.19 1.40 12.47
CA LEU A 3 24.08 1.54 11.51
C LEU A 3 24.57 1.95 10.11
N ARG A 4 25.46 2.94 10.05
CA ARG A 4 26.02 3.44 8.78
C ARG A 4 26.93 2.43 8.10
N GLU A 5 27.66 1.62 8.88
CA GLU A 5 28.49 0.55 8.31
C GLU A 5 27.62 -0.55 7.68
N ARG A 6 26.55 -0.99 8.37
CA ARG A 6 25.61 -1.96 7.78
C ARG A 6 24.91 -1.41 6.53
N ALA A 7 24.51 -0.13 6.56
CA ALA A 7 23.85 0.52 5.43
C ALA A 7 24.71 0.66 4.17
N LYS A 8 26.05 0.52 4.25
CA LYS A 8 26.92 0.49 3.06
C LYS A 8 26.78 -0.81 2.26
N GLU A 9 26.42 -1.91 2.92
CA GLU A 9 26.25 -3.23 2.29
C GLU A 9 24.88 -3.38 1.60
N ILE A 10 23.98 -2.42 1.80
CA ILE A 10 22.64 -2.42 1.22
C ILE A 10 22.66 -1.64 -0.12
N PRO A 11 22.19 -2.23 -1.23
CA PRO A 11 22.23 -1.60 -2.55
C PRO A 11 21.27 -0.42 -2.66
N ASP A 12 21.58 0.52 -3.58
CA ASP A 12 20.74 1.69 -3.81
C ASP A 12 19.34 1.31 -4.30
N ASP A 13 19.20 0.22 -5.07
CA ASP A 13 17.92 -0.33 -5.51
C ASP A 13 16.98 -0.61 -4.33
N TYR A 14 17.51 -1.16 -3.23
CA TYR A 14 16.73 -1.40 -2.01
C TYR A 14 16.36 -0.09 -1.32
N PHE A 15 17.27 0.88 -1.28
CA PHE A 15 16.98 2.20 -0.70
C PHE A 15 15.90 2.94 -1.48
N VAL A 16 15.84 2.82 -2.80
CA VAL A 16 14.74 3.39 -3.60
C VAL A 16 13.40 2.82 -3.16
N CYS A 17 13.30 1.49 -2.95
CA CYS A 17 12.08 0.88 -2.42
C CYS A 17 11.74 1.36 -1.01
N LEU A 18 12.71 1.30 -0.09
CA LEU A 18 12.50 1.69 1.31
C LEU A 18 12.12 3.18 1.45
N VAL A 19 12.67 4.04 0.59
CA VAL A 19 12.29 5.46 0.52
C VAL A 19 10.87 5.62 0.00
N GLY A 20 10.47 4.91 -1.05
CA GLY A 20 9.09 4.94 -1.55
C GLY A 20 8.07 4.48 -0.50
N ASP A 21 8.38 3.41 0.24
CA ASP A 21 7.58 2.95 1.38
C ASP A 21 7.48 4.07 2.44
N MET A 22 8.61 4.63 2.88
CA MET A 22 8.65 5.70 3.89
C MET A 22 7.90 6.98 3.48
N ILE A 23 8.04 7.43 2.22
CA ILE A 23 7.31 8.59 1.71
C ILE A 23 5.80 8.34 1.75
N THR A 24 5.39 7.10 1.46
CA THR A 24 3.99 6.68 1.56
C THR A 24 3.53 6.76 3.01
N GLU A 25 4.31 6.30 3.99
CA GLU A 25 3.94 6.42 5.41
C GLU A 25 3.81 7.88 5.88
N GLU A 26 4.72 8.76 5.43
CA GLU A 26 4.73 10.17 5.84
C GLU A 26 3.53 10.97 5.31
N ALA A 27 2.82 10.47 4.30
CA ALA A 27 1.60 11.08 3.79
C ALA A 27 0.34 10.75 4.61
N LEU A 28 0.50 10.23 5.84
CA LEU A 28 -0.54 9.88 6.79
C LEU A 28 -1.69 10.90 6.97
N PRO A 29 -1.48 12.24 6.97
CA PRO A 29 -2.59 13.18 7.05
C PRO A 29 -3.65 12.98 5.95
N THR A 30 -3.23 12.59 4.75
CA THR A 30 -4.13 12.27 3.63
C THR A 30 -4.99 11.05 3.94
N TYR A 31 -4.44 10.03 4.61
CA TYR A 31 -5.13 8.78 4.89
C TYR A 31 -6.14 8.92 6.01
N GLN A 32 -5.80 9.65 7.08
CA GLN A 32 -6.77 10.02 8.10
C GLN A 32 -7.90 10.87 7.50
N THR A 33 -7.56 11.82 6.62
CA THR A 33 -8.55 12.62 5.90
C THR A 33 -9.48 11.72 5.09
N MET A 34 -8.95 10.77 4.33
CA MET A 34 -9.74 9.80 3.57
C MET A 34 -10.74 9.06 4.45
N LEU A 35 -10.32 8.51 5.59
CA LEU A 35 -11.25 7.85 6.54
C LEU A 35 -12.34 8.81 7.04
N ASN A 36 -11.97 10.07 7.30
CA ASN A 36 -12.90 11.12 7.71
C ASN A 36 -13.76 11.71 6.58
N THR A 37 -13.60 11.25 5.34
CA THR A 37 -14.54 11.55 4.24
C THR A 37 -15.67 10.53 4.16
N LEU A 38 -15.53 9.37 4.81
CA LEU A 38 -16.47 8.26 4.67
C LEU A 38 -17.75 8.50 5.50
N ASP A 39 -18.89 8.42 4.83
CA ASP A 39 -20.21 8.58 5.42
C ASP A 39 -20.45 7.50 6.49
N GLY A 40 -21.13 7.90 7.57
CA GLY A 40 -21.48 7.02 8.69
C GLY A 40 -20.34 6.68 9.64
N VAL A 41 -19.08 6.95 9.29
CA VAL A 41 -17.90 6.57 10.11
C VAL A 41 -16.94 7.72 10.44
N ARG A 42 -17.03 8.85 9.71
CA ARG A 42 -16.15 10.01 9.94
C ARG A 42 -16.23 10.60 11.35
N ASP A 43 -15.13 11.20 11.79
CA ASP A 43 -15.08 11.98 13.02
C ASP A 43 -15.63 13.40 12.81
N GLU A 44 -16.85 13.66 13.30
CA GLU A 44 -17.53 14.95 13.16
C GLU A 44 -16.91 16.10 13.97
N THR A 45 -16.03 15.81 14.94
CA THR A 45 -15.56 16.84 15.89
C THR A 45 -14.05 16.85 16.11
N GLY A 46 -13.33 15.85 15.59
CA GLY A 46 -11.93 15.57 15.92
C GLY A 46 -11.73 14.87 17.27
N ALA A 47 -12.82 14.67 18.03
CA ALA A 47 -12.82 13.95 19.30
C ALA A 47 -14.13 13.18 19.53
N SER A 48 -14.84 12.81 18.45
CA SER A 48 -16.12 12.13 18.55
C SER A 48 -15.97 10.82 19.34
N PRO A 49 -16.92 10.49 20.25
CA PRO A 49 -16.85 9.29 21.06
C PRO A 49 -17.31 8.02 20.33
N THR A 50 -17.69 8.12 19.04
CA THR A 50 -18.11 6.95 18.26
C THR A 50 -16.97 5.96 18.10
N ALA A 51 -17.28 4.65 18.08
CA ALA A 51 -16.28 3.61 17.90
C ALA A 51 -15.46 3.80 16.61
N TRP A 52 -16.11 4.27 15.54
CA TRP A 52 -15.47 4.59 14.27
C TRP A 52 -14.44 5.72 14.39
N ALA A 53 -14.79 6.82 15.04
CA ALA A 53 -13.87 7.93 15.24
C ALA A 53 -12.71 7.55 16.18
N VAL A 54 -12.99 6.75 17.22
CA VAL A 54 -11.96 6.18 18.10
C VAL A 54 -11.00 5.30 17.32
N TRP A 55 -11.50 4.41 16.44
CA TRP A 55 -10.67 3.60 15.55
C TRP A 55 -9.80 4.48 14.64
N THR A 56 -10.41 5.43 13.90
CA THR A 56 -9.67 6.32 12.98
C THR A 56 -8.53 7.03 13.70
N ARG A 57 -8.77 7.62 14.88
CA ARG A 57 -7.72 8.30 15.65
C ARG A 57 -6.66 7.35 16.19
N ALA A 58 -7.05 6.18 16.69
CA ALA A 58 -6.12 5.19 17.25
C ALA A 58 -5.25 4.54 16.16
N TRP A 59 -5.86 4.18 15.03
CA TRP A 59 -5.15 3.70 13.83
C TRP A 59 -4.13 4.74 13.37
N THR A 60 -4.53 6.01 13.17
CA THR A 60 -3.59 7.07 12.80
C THR A 60 -2.45 7.25 13.81
N ALA A 61 -2.73 7.10 15.11
CA ALA A 61 -1.69 7.16 16.14
C ALA A 61 -0.70 5.98 16.06
N GLU A 62 -1.17 4.79 15.66
CA GLU A 62 -0.30 3.65 15.40
C GLU A 62 0.57 3.88 14.14
N GLU A 63 -0.05 4.29 13.03
CA GLU A 63 0.57 4.58 11.72
C GLU A 63 1.67 5.63 11.80
N ASN A 64 1.47 6.69 12.60
CA ASN A 64 2.44 7.77 12.73
C ASN A 64 3.85 7.26 13.07
N ARG A 65 3.93 6.16 13.84
CA ARG A 65 5.22 5.57 14.24
C ARG A 65 5.98 4.96 13.07
N HIS A 66 5.32 4.55 11.99
CA HIS A 66 5.95 3.90 10.84
C HIS A 66 6.81 4.89 10.07
N GLY A 67 6.22 6.01 9.63
CA GLY A 67 6.95 7.13 9.02
C GLY A 67 8.06 7.65 9.93
N ASP A 68 7.74 7.90 11.21
CA ASP A 68 8.70 8.38 12.20
C ASP A 68 9.96 7.51 12.34
N LEU A 69 9.79 6.19 12.30
CA LEU A 69 10.87 5.21 12.46
C LEU A 69 11.70 5.10 11.18
N LEU A 70 11.04 4.98 10.03
CA LEU A 70 11.71 4.90 8.73
C LEU A 70 12.46 6.18 8.40
N ASN A 71 11.88 7.35 8.68
CA ASN A 71 12.51 8.65 8.50
C ASN A 71 13.84 8.74 9.25
N LYS A 72 13.80 8.51 10.57
CA LYS A 72 14.99 8.56 11.42
C LYS A 72 16.01 7.51 11.01
N TYR A 73 15.58 6.32 10.59
CA TYR A 73 16.49 5.30 10.05
C TYR A 73 17.20 5.82 8.80
N LEU A 74 16.45 6.25 7.77
CA LEU A 74 16.96 6.74 6.50
C LEU A 74 17.90 7.93 6.68
N TYR A 75 17.51 8.91 7.50
CA TYR A 75 18.35 10.05 7.88
C TYR A 75 19.70 9.61 8.44
N LEU A 76 19.70 8.65 9.38
CA LEU A 76 20.92 8.19 10.04
C LEU A 76 21.82 7.36 9.11
N THR A 77 21.27 6.69 8.10
CA THR A 77 22.06 5.87 7.16
C THR A 77 23.10 6.70 6.40
N GLY A 78 22.77 7.93 6.02
CA GLY A 78 23.55 8.74 5.09
C GLY A 78 23.64 8.15 3.68
N ARG A 79 22.73 7.25 3.29
CA ARG A 79 22.69 6.63 1.96
C ARG A 79 21.78 7.35 0.98
N VAL A 80 20.83 8.14 1.50
CA VAL A 80 19.79 8.84 0.73
C VAL A 80 19.85 10.35 0.90
N ASP A 81 19.28 11.10 -0.03
CA ASP A 81 19.16 12.57 0.00
C ASP A 81 17.84 12.95 0.69
N MET A 82 17.91 13.24 1.99
CA MET A 82 16.74 13.60 2.78
C MET A 82 16.07 14.88 2.27
N ARG A 83 16.79 15.80 1.63
CA ARG A 83 16.19 17.04 1.13
C ARG A 83 15.25 16.75 -0.04
N GLN A 84 15.65 15.87 -0.95
CA GLN A 84 14.78 15.47 -2.06
C GLN A 84 13.58 14.65 -1.55
N ILE A 85 13.80 13.76 -0.57
CA ILE A 85 12.72 12.99 0.08
C ILE A 85 11.70 13.92 0.74
N GLU A 86 12.14 14.87 1.56
CA GLU A 86 11.27 15.86 2.22
C GLU A 86 10.47 16.69 1.21
N LYS A 87 11.11 17.09 0.10
CA LYS A 87 10.44 17.77 -1.01
C LYS A 87 9.36 16.88 -1.65
N THR A 88 9.64 15.59 -1.85
CA THR A 88 8.66 14.62 -2.37
C THR A 88 7.47 14.44 -1.42
N ILE A 89 7.72 14.32 -0.11
CA ILE A 89 6.65 14.23 0.91
C ILE A 89 5.78 15.48 0.86
N GLN A 90 6.40 16.67 0.78
CA GLN A 90 5.66 17.93 0.68
C GLN A 90 4.76 17.98 -0.57
N TYR A 91 5.27 17.55 -1.73
CA TYR A 91 4.46 17.45 -2.95
C TYR A 91 3.34 16.42 -2.82
N LEU A 92 3.60 15.27 -2.22
CA LEU A 92 2.62 14.21 -2.09
C LEU A 92 1.46 14.61 -1.16
N ILE A 93 1.77 15.19 0.01
CA ILE A 93 0.74 15.71 0.93
C ILE A 93 -0.03 16.86 0.27
N GLY A 94 0.65 17.76 -0.43
CA GLY A 94 0.01 18.87 -1.15
C GLY A 94 -0.88 18.42 -2.31
N SER A 95 -0.53 17.31 -2.96
CA SER A 95 -1.33 16.69 -4.04
C SER A 95 -2.53 15.90 -3.47
N GLY A 96 -2.39 15.34 -2.27
CA GLY A 96 -3.35 14.42 -1.71
C GLY A 96 -3.46 13.13 -2.53
N MET A 97 -4.63 12.50 -2.46
CA MET A 97 -4.93 11.27 -3.19
C MET A 97 -6.44 11.19 -3.45
N ASP A 98 -6.84 10.69 -4.62
CA ASP A 98 -8.22 10.24 -4.87
C ASP A 98 -8.28 8.70 -4.92
N PRO A 99 -8.76 8.03 -3.86
CA PRO A 99 -8.96 6.58 -3.83
C PRO A 99 -10.22 6.13 -4.60
N ARG A 100 -11.03 7.07 -5.11
CA ARG A 100 -12.29 6.82 -5.81
C ARG A 100 -13.30 6.00 -4.98
N THR A 101 -13.29 6.24 -3.67
CA THR A 101 -14.17 5.60 -2.68
C THR A 101 -15.47 6.37 -2.45
N GLU A 102 -15.64 7.56 -3.05
CA GLU A 102 -16.94 8.25 -3.18
C GLU A 102 -17.67 8.49 -1.84
N ASN A 103 -16.92 8.79 -0.77
CA ASN A 103 -17.45 8.91 0.59
C ASN A 103 -18.14 7.63 1.10
N ASN A 104 -18.07 6.53 0.37
CA ASN A 104 -18.82 5.31 0.66
C ASN A 104 -17.98 4.37 1.56
N PRO A 105 -18.44 4.05 2.78
CA PRO A 105 -17.70 3.17 3.69
C PRO A 105 -17.49 1.75 3.14
N TYR A 106 -18.36 1.24 2.26
CA TYR A 106 -18.15 -0.06 1.61
C TYR A 106 -16.91 -0.02 0.72
N LEU A 107 -16.84 0.95 -0.19
CA LEU A 107 -15.69 1.16 -1.06
C LEU A 107 -14.43 1.45 -0.24
N GLY A 108 -14.54 2.30 0.78
CA GLY A 108 -13.47 2.67 1.69
C GLY A 108 -12.87 1.47 2.44
N PHE A 109 -13.68 0.64 3.08
CA PHE A 109 -13.16 -0.50 3.85
C PHE A 109 -12.68 -1.67 2.99
N ILE A 110 -13.19 -1.82 1.76
CA ILE A 110 -12.60 -2.72 0.76
C ILE A 110 -11.22 -2.21 0.35
N TYR A 111 -11.11 -0.90 0.07
CA TYR A 111 -9.84 -0.25 -0.27
C TYR A 111 -8.80 -0.43 0.84
N THR A 112 -9.13 -0.12 2.09
CA THR A 112 -8.18 -0.26 3.22
C THR A 112 -7.82 -1.72 3.47
N SER A 113 -8.77 -2.66 3.41
CA SER A 113 -8.46 -4.10 3.53
C SER A 113 -7.43 -4.57 2.50
N PHE A 114 -7.48 -4.02 1.29
CA PHE A 114 -6.52 -4.33 0.23
C PHE A 114 -5.16 -3.67 0.50
N GLN A 115 -5.15 -2.37 0.82
CA GLN A 115 -3.92 -1.60 1.01
C GLN A 115 -3.10 -2.09 2.22
N GLU A 116 -3.74 -2.35 3.34
CA GLU A 116 -3.09 -2.87 4.56
C GLU A 116 -2.42 -4.22 4.32
N ARG A 117 -3.00 -5.04 3.43
CA ARG A 117 -2.35 -6.27 3.01
C ARG A 117 -1.19 -6.01 2.06
N ALA A 118 -1.29 -5.00 1.20
CA ALA A 118 -0.21 -4.62 0.29
C ALA A 118 1.01 -4.08 1.07
N THR A 119 0.80 -3.21 2.05
CA THR A 119 1.86 -2.69 2.94
C THR A 119 2.44 -3.81 3.81
N PHE A 120 1.61 -4.73 4.35
CA PHE A 120 2.09 -5.93 5.04
C PHE A 120 3.07 -6.75 4.18
N ILE A 121 2.74 -6.96 2.90
CA ILE A 121 3.60 -7.70 1.97
C ILE A 121 4.88 -6.90 1.67
N SER A 122 4.76 -5.61 1.36
CA SER A 122 5.91 -4.73 1.06
C SER A 122 6.91 -4.72 2.21
N HIS A 123 6.45 -4.37 3.42
CA HIS A 123 7.27 -4.33 4.64
C HIS A 123 7.82 -5.70 5.02
N GLY A 124 7.04 -6.77 4.82
CA GLY A 124 7.50 -8.13 5.06
C GLY A 124 8.62 -8.57 4.10
N ASN A 125 8.55 -8.16 2.83
CA ASN A 125 9.58 -8.45 1.84
C ASN A 125 10.82 -7.57 2.04
N THR A 126 10.68 -6.28 2.34
CA THR A 126 11.82 -5.41 2.67
C THR A 126 12.52 -5.86 3.96
N ALA A 127 11.79 -6.42 4.94
CA ALA A 127 12.38 -7.04 6.12
C ALA A 127 13.24 -8.27 5.75
N ARG A 128 12.76 -9.11 4.83
CA ARG A 128 13.50 -10.30 4.38
C ARG A 128 14.78 -9.90 3.64
N HIS A 129 14.68 -8.98 2.69
CA HIS A 129 15.85 -8.46 1.96
C HIS A 129 16.86 -7.80 2.89
N ALA A 130 16.42 -7.00 3.87
CA ALA A 130 17.31 -6.41 4.87
C ALA A 130 18.11 -7.47 5.64
N LYS A 131 17.46 -8.58 6.00
CA LYS A 131 18.13 -9.72 6.63
C LYS A 131 19.13 -10.39 5.69
N ASP A 132 18.79 -10.54 4.42
CA ASP A 132 19.69 -11.13 3.40
C ASP A 132 20.93 -10.26 3.16
N PHE A 133 20.80 -8.93 3.25
CA PHE A 133 21.93 -7.99 3.25
C PHE A 133 22.67 -7.89 4.60
N GLY A 134 22.27 -8.66 5.61
CA GLY A 134 22.94 -8.72 6.92
C GLY A 134 22.53 -7.63 7.92
N ASP A 135 21.55 -6.77 7.62
CA ASP A 135 21.03 -5.79 8.58
C ASP A 135 19.80 -6.31 9.34
N LEU A 136 20.07 -7.09 10.39
CA LEU A 136 19.04 -7.63 11.28
C LEU A 136 18.24 -6.54 12.01
N LYS A 137 18.79 -5.34 12.19
CA LYS A 137 18.08 -4.24 12.85
C LYS A 137 17.08 -3.59 11.91
N LEU A 138 17.45 -3.39 10.65
CA LEU A 138 16.50 -2.98 9.63
C LEU A 138 15.41 -4.04 9.40
N ALA A 139 15.77 -5.32 9.38
CA ALA A 139 14.79 -6.41 9.29
C ALA A 139 13.77 -6.37 10.45
N GLN A 140 14.22 -6.05 11.67
CA GLN A 140 13.34 -5.85 12.83
C GLN A 140 12.44 -4.62 12.66
N ILE A 141 12.96 -3.50 12.13
CA ILE A 141 12.18 -2.28 11.88
C ILE A 141 11.02 -2.58 10.91
N CYS A 142 11.33 -3.09 9.72
CA CYS A 142 10.32 -3.43 8.72
C CYS A 142 9.35 -4.50 9.23
N GLY A 143 9.84 -5.50 9.98
CA GLY A 143 8.99 -6.56 10.53
C GLY A 143 8.01 -6.09 11.61
N ILE A 144 8.38 -5.09 12.42
CA ILE A 144 7.46 -4.50 13.41
C ILE A 144 6.35 -3.72 12.71
N ILE A 145 6.70 -2.92 11.69
CA ILE A 145 5.72 -2.20 10.88
C ILE A 145 4.74 -3.20 10.24
N ALA A 146 5.26 -4.22 9.54
CA ALA A 146 4.44 -5.30 8.97
C ALA A 146 3.51 -5.97 10.00
N SER A 147 3.91 -6.09 11.26
CA SER A 147 3.06 -6.67 12.30
C SER A 147 1.87 -5.78 12.68
N ASP A 148 2.02 -4.46 12.56
CA ASP A 148 0.93 -3.49 12.74
C ASP A 148 -0.04 -3.59 11.55
N GLU A 149 0.47 -3.52 10.31
CA GLU A 149 -0.32 -3.71 9.07
C GLU A 149 -1.20 -4.96 9.15
N LYS A 150 -0.66 -6.07 9.69
CA LYS A 150 -1.40 -7.32 9.77
C LYS A 150 -2.60 -7.22 10.73
N ARG A 151 -2.48 -6.46 11.81
CA ARG A 151 -3.57 -6.22 12.76
C ARG A 151 -4.63 -5.32 12.13
N HIS A 152 -4.22 -4.29 11.38
CA HIS A 152 -5.12 -3.39 10.69
C HIS A 152 -5.86 -4.09 9.54
N GLU A 153 -5.17 -4.87 8.70
CA GLU A 153 -5.78 -5.77 7.71
C GLU A 153 -6.86 -6.65 8.35
N THR A 154 -6.55 -7.24 9.52
CA THR A 154 -7.50 -8.10 10.23
C THR A 154 -8.72 -7.32 10.72
N ALA A 155 -8.56 -6.08 11.16
CA ALA A 155 -9.66 -5.23 11.59
C ALA A 155 -10.57 -4.84 10.40
N TYR A 156 -9.99 -4.33 9.31
CA TYR A 156 -10.76 -3.92 8.14
C TYR A 156 -11.45 -5.10 7.44
N THR A 157 -10.78 -6.24 7.31
CA THR A 157 -11.40 -7.44 6.72
C THR A 157 -12.58 -7.95 7.54
N LYS A 158 -12.59 -7.78 8.87
CA LYS A 158 -13.75 -8.10 9.73
C LYS A 158 -14.90 -7.11 9.56
N ILE A 159 -14.62 -5.84 9.32
CA ILE A 159 -15.66 -4.85 9.00
C ILE A 159 -16.38 -5.26 7.73
N VAL A 160 -15.64 -5.57 6.65
CA VAL A 160 -16.23 -5.97 5.37
C VAL A 160 -16.90 -7.35 5.47
N GLU A 161 -16.36 -8.29 6.26
CA GLU A 161 -17.04 -9.55 6.57
C GLU A 161 -18.43 -9.30 7.20
N LYS A 162 -18.53 -8.34 8.13
CA LYS A 162 -19.81 -7.98 8.72
C LYS A 162 -20.75 -7.30 7.72
N LEU A 163 -20.23 -6.50 6.80
CA LEU A 163 -21.03 -5.92 5.71
C LEU A 163 -21.60 -7.00 4.80
N PHE A 164 -20.84 -8.06 4.49
CA PHE A 164 -21.36 -9.21 3.74
C PHE A 164 -22.47 -9.98 4.48
N GLU A 165 -22.46 -10.01 5.82
CA GLU A 165 -23.55 -10.64 6.59
C GLU A 165 -24.85 -9.83 6.54
N ILE A 166 -24.76 -8.50 6.49
CA ILE A 166 -25.92 -7.61 6.59
C ILE A 166 -26.47 -7.22 5.21
N ASP A 167 -25.57 -6.96 4.26
CA ASP A 167 -25.86 -6.46 2.92
C ASP A 167 -24.93 -7.12 1.88
N PRO A 168 -25.13 -8.42 1.60
CA PRO A 168 -24.26 -9.17 0.70
C PRO A 168 -24.26 -8.61 -0.74
N ASP A 169 -25.42 -8.11 -1.19
CA ASP A 169 -25.59 -7.60 -2.57
C ASP A 169 -24.91 -6.24 -2.76
N GLY A 170 -25.12 -5.28 -1.84
CA GLY A 170 -24.41 -4.01 -1.88
C GLY A 170 -22.90 -4.18 -1.73
N THR A 171 -22.47 -5.08 -0.84
CA THR A 171 -21.03 -5.31 -0.57
C THR A 171 -20.32 -5.97 -1.75
N VAL A 172 -20.92 -6.97 -2.42
CA VAL A 172 -20.30 -7.60 -3.59
C VAL A 172 -20.20 -6.63 -4.78
N LEU A 173 -21.21 -5.76 -4.96
CA LEU A 173 -21.19 -4.72 -5.99
C LEU A 173 -20.08 -3.71 -5.73
N ALA A 174 -19.92 -3.25 -4.48
CA ALA A 174 -18.84 -2.35 -4.06
C ALA A 174 -17.46 -2.99 -4.28
N PHE A 175 -17.29 -4.28 -3.98
CA PHE A 175 -16.02 -4.96 -4.20
C PHE A 175 -15.69 -5.08 -5.69
N ALA A 176 -16.66 -5.47 -6.50
CA ALA A 176 -16.48 -5.52 -7.95
C ALA A 176 -16.20 -4.14 -8.55
N ASP A 177 -16.82 -3.08 -8.03
CA ASP A 177 -16.58 -1.71 -8.47
C ASP A 177 -15.14 -1.25 -8.17
N MET A 178 -14.66 -1.44 -6.94
CA MET A 178 -13.26 -1.14 -6.60
C MET A 178 -12.27 -1.92 -7.48
N MET A 179 -12.56 -3.19 -7.79
CA MET A 179 -11.72 -3.98 -8.69
C MET A 179 -11.76 -3.51 -10.14
N LYS A 180 -12.91 -3.00 -10.63
CA LYS A 180 -13.02 -2.38 -11.97
C LYS A 180 -12.26 -1.07 -12.05
N LYS A 181 -12.32 -0.25 -10.98
CA LYS A 181 -11.56 1.01 -10.85
C LYS A 181 -10.05 0.76 -10.75
N LYS A 182 -9.65 -0.46 -10.34
CA LYS A 182 -8.33 -0.85 -9.86
C LYS A 182 -8.00 -0.15 -8.55
N ILE A 183 -7.38 -0.88 -7.63
CA ILE A 183 -6.91 -0.29 -6.38
C ILE A 183 -5.70 0.57 -6.68
N SER A 184 -5.90 1.89 -6.71
CA SER A 184 -4.82 2.87 -6.87
C SER A 184 -3.95 2.89 -5.62
N MET A 185 -2.62 2.88 -5.78
CA MET A 185 -1.71 3.06 -4.65
C MET A 185 -1.86 4.47 -4.08
N PRO A 186 -1.79 4.67 -2.76
CA PRO A 186 -1.97 5.97 -2.13
C PRO A 186 -0.98 7.02 -2.63
N ALA A 187 0.28 6.62 -2.85
CA ALA A 187 1.32 7.52 -3.33
C ALA A 187 1.42 7.59 -4.87
N HIS A 188 0.37 7.29 -5.63
CA HIS A 188 0.45 7.30 -7.10
C HIS A 188 0.74 8.68 -7.74
N LEU A 189 0.57 9.76 -6.98
CA LEU A 189 0.90 11.14 -7.38
C LEU A 189 2.27 11.60 -6.87
N MET A 190 3.16 10.66 -6.53
CA MET A 190 4.50 10.97 -6.04
C MET A 190 5.31 11.76 -7.07
N PHE A 191 5.90 12.87 -6.65
CA PHE A 191 6.68 13.76 -7.49
C PHE A 191 7.83 14.38 -6.71
N ASP A 192 9.05 14.37 -7.26
CA ASP A 192 10.25 14.92 -6.62
C ASP A 192 10.70 16.24 -7.22
N GLY A 193 9.85 16.94 -7.98
CA GLY A 193 10.21 18.20 -8.63
C GLY A 193 10.97 18.05 -9.95
N GLU A 194 11.32 16.82 -10.35
CA GLU A 194 12.16 16.56 -11.54
C GLU A 194 11.59 15.43 -12.41
N ASP A 195 11.09 14.35 -11.82
CA ASP A 195 10.56 13.18 -12.51
C ASP A 195 9.03 13.08 -12.46
N ASP A 196 8.38 13.42 -13.58
CA ASP A 196 6.91 13.35 -13.74
C ASP A 196 6.35 11.92 -13.65
N LYS A 197 7.21 10.88 -13.71
CA LYS A 197 6.84 9.46 -13.68
C LYS A 197 7.44 8.72 -12.50
N LEU A 198 7.80 9.45 -11.44
CA LEU A 198 8.51 8.92 -10.29
C LEU A 198 7.82 7.69 -9.68
N PHE A 199 6.49 7.71 -9.55
CA PHE A 199 5.74 6.54 -9.05
C PHE A 199 5.85 5.32 -9.97
N GLU A 200 5.80 5.49 -11.30
CA GLU A 200 5.97 4.40 -12.26
C GLU A 200 7.38 3.81 -12.14
N HIS A 201 8.42 4.66 -12.11
CA HIS A 201 9.80 4.22 -11.98
C HIS A 201 10.07 3.52 -10.65
N PHE A 202 9.59 4.07 -9.52
CA PHE A 202 9.66 3.42 -8.21
C PHE A 202 8.97 2.05 -8.24
N SER A 203 7.77 1.97 -8.83
CA SER A 203 7.01 0.71 -8.92
C SER A 203 7.72 -0.36 -9.74
N MET A 204 8.47 0.03 -10.79
CA MET A 204 9.30 -0.89 -11.56
C MET A 204 10.44 -1.48 -10.70
N VAL A 205 11.14 -0.63 -9.94
CA VAL A 205 12.19 -1.07 -9.01
C VAL A 205 11.62 -2.04 -7.96
N ALA A 206 10.47 -1.72 -7.35
CA ALA A 206 9.79 -2.58 -6.39
C ALA A 206 9.35 -3.92 -6.98
N GLN A 207 8.81 -3.90 -8.21
CA GLN A 207 8.42 -5.09 -8.96
C GLN A 207 9.62 -5.99 -9.25
N ARG A 208 10.74 -5.42 -9.74
CA ARG A 208 11.96 -6.18 -10.06
C ARG A 208 12.61 -6.77 -8.81
N LEU A 209 12.66 -6.01 -7.72
CA LEU A 209 13.20 -6.50 -6.45
C LEU A 209 12.25 -7.50 -5.74
N GLY A 210 11.02 -7.68 -6.22
CA GLY A 210 10.05 -8.55 -5.56
C GLY A 210 9.60 -8.02 -4.20
N VAL A 211 9.66 -6.70 -4.00
CA VAL A 211 9.13 -6.04 -2.80
C VAL A 211 7.61 -6.03 -2.85
N TYR A 212 7.05 -5.54 -3.96
CA TYR A 212 5.63 -5.62 -4.28
C TYR A 212 5.44 -5.76 -5.78
N THR A 213 4.66 -6.75 -6.20
CA THR A 213 4.50 -7.12 -7.61
C THR A 213 3.04 -7.17 -8.04
N ALA A 214 2.80 -7.16 -9.35
CA ALA A 214 1.49 -7.44 -9.92
C ALA A 214 0.94 -8.83 -9.53
N LYS A 215 1.82 -9.78 -9.22
CA LYS A 215 1.43 -11.08 -8.66
C LYS A 215 0.89 -10.92 -7.24
N ASP A 216 1.54 -10.12 -6.40
CA ASP A 216 1.06 -9.84 -5.04
C ASP A 216 -0.31 -9.16 -5.05
N TYR A 217 -0.56 -8.25 -6.00
CA TYR A 217 -1.91 -7.68 -6.22
C TYR A 217 -2.95 -8.78 -6.47
N ALA A 218 -2.64 -9.75 -7.34
CA ALA A 218 -3.54 -10.86 -7.62
C ALA A 218 -3.71 -11.79 -6.40
N ASP A 219 -2.64 -12.02 -5.64
CA ASP A 219 -2.65 -12.83 -4.40
C ASP A 219 -3.51 -12.18 -3.31
N ILE A 220 -3.48 -10.85 -3.17
CA ILE A 220 -4.35 -10.10 -2.25
C ILE A 220 -5.82 -10.26 -2.66
N LEU A 221 -6.13 -10.07 -3.94
CA LEU A 221 -7.49 -10.24 -4.45
C LEU A 221 -8.02 -11.66 -4.18
N GLU A 222 -7.24 -12.69 -4.52
CA GLU A 222 -7.60 -14.08 -4.28
C GLU A 222 -7.80 -14.37 -2.79
N PHE A 223 -6.92 -13.83 -1.95
CA PHE A 223 -7.07 -13.91 -0.50
C PHE A 223 -8.38 -13.27 -0.01
N LEU A 224 -8.71 -12.05 -0.44
CA LEU A 224 -9.92 -11.36 -0.01
C LEU A 224 -11.19 -12.06 -0.51
N VAL A 225 -11.18 -12.54 -1.76
CA VAL A 225 -12.26 -13.38 -2.33
C VAL A 225 -12.50 -14.62 -1.46
N SER A 226 -11.43 -15.30 -1.04
CA SER A 226 -11.52 -16.45 -0.14
C SER A 226 -11.94 -16.06 1.28
N ARG A 227 -11.36 -14.98 1.83
CA ARG A 227 -11.61 -14.51 3.20
C ARG A 227 -13.05 -14.14 3.45
N TRP A 228 -13.69 -13.52 2.45
CA TRP A 228 -15.11 -13.15 2.48
C TRP A 228 -16.03 -14.19 1.83
N LYS A 229 -15.48 -15.35 1.42
CA LYS A 229 -16.22 -16.48 0.84
C LYS A 229 -17.13 -16.05 -0.32
N ILE A 230 -16.60 -15.21 -1.21
CA ILE A 230 -17.38 -14.59 -2.29
C ILE A 230 -18.02 -15.65 -3.18
N SER A 231 -17.36 -16.78 -3.44
CA SER A 231 -17.90 -17.90 -4.22
C SER A 231 -19.14 -18.55 -3.62
N ASP A 232 -19.32 -18.43 -2.31
CA ASP A 232 -20.35 -19.15 -1.56
C ASP A 232 -21.58 -18.27 -1.29
N LEU A 233 -21.54 -17.00 -1.69
CA LEU A 233 -22.66 -16.08 -1.57
C LEU A 233 -23.84 -16.56 -2.41
N THR A 234 -25.04 -16.55 -1.82
CA THR A 234 -26.30 -16.91 -2.46
C THR A 234 -27.36 -15.83 -2.19
N GLY A 235 -28.45 -15.83 -2.95
CA GLY A 235 -29.52 -14.84 -2.79
C GLY A 235 -29.17 -13.44 -3.31
N LEU A 236 -28.10 -13.31 -4.10
CA LEU A 236 -27.70 -12.06 -4.76
C LEU A 236 -28.65 -11.67 -5.89
N SER A 237 -28.71 -10.38 -6.22
CA SER A 237 -29.41 -9.91 -7.42
C SER A 237 -28.73 -10.39 -8.70
N SER A 238 -29.34 -10.13 -9.86
CA SER A 238 -28.69 -10.44 -11.15
C SER A 238 -27.37 -9.68 -11.33
N GLU A 239 -27.29 -8.45 -10.83
CA GLU A 239 -26.06 -7.66 -10.87
C GLU A 239 -25.03 -8.17 -9.86
N GLY A 240 -25.48 -8.54 -8.65
CA GLY A 240 -24.63 -9.18 -7.65
C GLY A 240 -24.00 -10.48 -8.14
N ASN A 241 -24.76 -11.35 -8.80
CA ASN A 241 -24.21 -12.60 -9.39
C ASN A 241 -23.14 -12.29 -10.47
N LYS A 242 -23.35 -11.28 -11.31
CA LYS A 242 -22.31 -10.85 -12.29
C LYS A 242 -21.06 -10.31 -11.62
N ALA A 243 -21.23 -9.57 -10.52
CA ALA A 243 -20.12 -9.04 -9.72
C ALA A 243 -19.34 -10.17 -9.04
N GLN A 244 -20.03 -11.16 -8.47
CA GLN A 244 -19.47 -12.37 -7.90
C GLN A 244 -18.62 -13.15 -8.91
N ASP A 245 -19.18 -13.46 -10.10
CA ASP A 245 -18.46 -14.15 -11.18
C ASP A 245 -17.21 -13.39 -11.63
N TYR A 246 -17.32 -12.06 -11.75
CA TYR A 246 -16.20 -11.19 -12.10
C TYR A 246 -15.07 -11.29 -11.06
N LEU A 247 -15.40 -11.15 -9.77
CA LEU A 247 -14.43 -11.19 -8.68
C LEU A 247 -13.71 -12.54 -8.59
N CYS A 248 -14.47 -13.64 -8.66
CA CYS A 248 -13.93 -15.01 -8.57
C CYS A 248 -12.99 -15.38 -9.73
N THR A 249 -13.08 -14.70 -10.87
CA THR A 249 -12.24 -15.00 -12.05
C THR A 249 -11.12 -13.99 -12.29
N LEU A 250 -11.16 -12.84 -11.61
CA LEU A 250 -10.27 -11.71 -11.91
C LEU A 250 -8.81 -11.98 -11.53
N ALA A 251 -8.52 -12.63 -10.40
CA ALA A 251 -7.15 -12.91 -9.98
C ALA A 251 -6.39 -13.74 -11.03
N ALA A 252 -7.00 -14.82 -11.53
CA ALA A 252 -6.43 -15.65 -12.60
C ALA A 252 -6.22 -14.86 -13.89
N ARG A 253 -7.10 -13.92 -14.22
CA ARG A 253 -6.96 -13.03 -15.38
C ARG A 253 -5.77 -12.08 -15.21
N ILE A 254 -5.60 -11.48 -14.03
CA ILE A 254 -4.48 -10.58 -13.73
C ILE A 254 -3.15 -11.33 -13.86
N ARG A 255 -3.02 -12.52 -13.26
CA ARG A 255 -1.80 -13.35 -13.37
C ARG A 255 -1.40 -13.61 -14.83
N ARG A 256 -2.35 -14.02 -15.68
CA ARG A 256 -2.09 -14.27 -17.10
C ARG A 256 -1.67 -13.02 -17.87
N LEU A 257 -2.17 -11.85 -17.48
CA LEU A 257 -1.78 -10.58 -18.11
C LEU A 257 -0.37 -10.18 -17.69
N ASP A 258 -0.02 -10.34 -16.41
CA ASP A 258 1.32 -10.08 -15.90
C ASP A 258 2.37 -11.01 -16.53
N GLU A 259 2.13 -12.32 -16.59
CA GLU A 259 3.02 -13.28 -17.28
C GLU A 259 3.27 -12.91 -18.75
N ARG A 260 2.24 -12.41 -19.44
CA ARG A 260 2.35 -11.92 -20.82
C ARG A 260 3.12 -10.60 -20.91
N ALA A 261 3.00 -9.72 -19.91
CA ALA A 261 3.74 -8.47 -19.86
C ALA A 261 5.23 -8.74 -19.60
N GLN A 262 5.54 -9.58 -18.60
CA GLN A 262 6.91 -9.98 -18.25
C GLN A 262 7.61 -10.71 -19.39
N SER A 263 6.94 -11.64 -20.08
CA SER A 263 7.53 -12.33 -21.24
C SER A 263 7.83 -11.42 -22.43
N ARG A 264 7.20 -10.24 -22.49
CA ARG A 264 7.43 -9.22 -23.52
C ARG A 264 8.33 -8.07 -23.05
N ALA A 265 8.64 -8.01 -21.76
CA ALA A 265 9.49 -6.97 -21.20
C ALA A 265 10.92 -7.17 -21.70
N LYS A 266 11.47 -6.13 -22.34
CA LYS A 266 12.91 -6.06 -22.59
C LYS A 266 13.62 -5.79 -21.25
N LYS A 267 14.92 -6.12 -21.15
CA LYS A 267 15.73 -5.68 -20.01
C LYS A 267 15.53 -4.17 -19.84
N ALA A 268 14.90 -3.79 -18.74
CA ALA A 268 14.68 -2.40 -18.41
C ALA A 268 16.04 -1.74 -18.15
N GLY A 269 16.16 -0.49 -18.57
CA GLY A 269 17.39 0.29 -18.46
C GLY A 269 17.68 0.70 -17.01
N THR A 270 18.70 1.52 -16.85
CA THR A 270 18.98 2.22 -15.60
C THR A 270 18.39 3.64 -15.66
N LEU A 271 17.99 4.17 -14.51
CA LEU A 271 17.46 5.53 -14.39
C LEU A 271 17.96 6.16 -13.08
N PRO A 272 18.37 7.44 -13.07
CA PRO A 272 18.80 8.12 -11.86
C PRO A 272 17.62 8.49 -10.95
N PHE A 273 17.75 8.26 -9.65
CA PHE A 273 16.75 8.69 -8.66
C PHE A 273 17.32 9.82 -7.79
N SER A 274 16.58 10.91 -7.64
CA SER A 274 17.03 12.05 -6.82
C SER A 274 17.19 11.67 -5.34
N TRP A 275 16.39 10.73 -4.84
CA TRP A 275 16.47 10.18 -3.47
C TRP A 275 17.79 9.51 -3.13
N VAL A 276 18.55 9.05 -4.13
CA VAL A 276 19.88 8.44 -3.95
C VAL A 276 20.95 9.31 -4.60
N TYR A 277 20.81 10.64 -4.52
CA TYR A 277 21.78 11.61 -5.04
C TYR A 277 22.01 11.49 -6.56
N GLY A 278 20.97 11.14 -7.32
CA GLY A 278 21.05 10.97 -8.78
C GLY A 278 21.81 9.72 -9.22
N ARG A 279 22.12 8.79 -8.32
CA ARG A 279 22.68 7.49 -8.69
C ARG A 279 21.66 6.67 -9.48
N GLU A 280 22.16 5.95 -10.46
CA GLU A 280 21.34 5.11 -11.33
C GLU A 280 21.00 3.77 -10.66
N VAL A 281 19.73 3.40 -10.71
CA VAL A 281 19.25 2.06 -10.35
C VAL A 281 18.62 1.43 -11.58
N GLN A 282 18.63 0.10 -11.66
CA GLN A 282 17.92 -0.58 -12.73
C GLN A 282 16.42 -0.58 -12.44
N LEU A 283 15.62 -0.31 -13.46
CA LEU A 283 14.16 -0.40 -13.38
C LEU A 283 13.70 -1.86 -13.47
#